data_AF-A0AB38YW31-F1
#
_entry.id   AF-A0AB38YW31-F1
#
_cell.length_a   1.000
_cell.length_b   1.000
_cell.length_c   1.000
_cell.angle_alpha   90.00
_cell.angle_beta   90.00
_cell.angle_gamma   90.00
#
_symmetry.space_group_name_H-M   'P 1'
#
loop_
_entity.id
_entity.type
_entity.pdbx_description
1 polymer ?
#
loop_
_entity_poly.entity_id
_entity_poly.type
_entity_poly.pdbx_seq_one_letter_code
_entity_poly.pdbx_strand_id
1 'polypeptide(L)' 'MDGFFMVWCEQGFDPKFKHESLDSAEREAKRLALNNPGKQFHVLQSYSTFEQPELVKRTVHDRNDIPF' A
#
# COMPACT_ATOMS: atom_id res chain seq x y z
N MET A 1 -14.97 -1.46 -5.15
CA MET A 1 -14.25 -2.20 -4.09
C MET A 1 -13.02 -1.37 -3.82
N ASP A 2 -12.82 -1.01 -2.56
CA ASP A 2 -11.79 -0.05 -2.22
C ASP A 2 -10.43 -0.73 -2.24
N GLY A 3 -9.42 -0.01 -2.73
CA GLY A 3 -8.05 -0.50 -2.69
C GLY A 3 -7.52 -0.53 -1.26
N PHE A 4 -6.43 -1.24 -1.06
CA PHE A 4 -5.63 -1.18 0.16
C PHE A 4 -4.29 -0.47 -0.10
N PHE A 5 -3.66 -0.02 0.98
CA PHE A 5 -2.33 0.56 1.00
C PHE A 5 -1.32 -0.38 1.66
N MET A 6 -0.05 -0.29 1.28
CA MET A 6 1.07 -1.01 1.91
C MET A 6 2.24 -0.04 2.14
N VAL A 7 3.01 -0.27 3.20
CA VAL A 7 4.26 0.45 3.43
C VAL A 7 5.42 -0.42 3.00
N TRP A 8 6.19 0.06 2.02
CA TRP A 8 7.32 -0.66 1.42
C TRP A 8 8.63 0.09 1.65
N CYS A 9 9.73 -0.65 1.85
CA CYS A 9 11.07 -0.11 2.04
C CYS A 9 12.03 -0.80 1.06
N GLU A 10 12.71 -0.04 0.21
CA GLU A 10 13.61 -0.56 -0.84
C GLU A 10 14.74 -1.44 -0.28
N GLN A 11 15.24 -1.08 0.90
CA GLN A 11 16.34 -1.74 1.59
C GLN A 11 15.85 -2.60 2.78
N GLY A 12 14.58 -3.02 2.71
CA GLY A 12 13.85 -3.65 3.79
C GLY A 12 13.33 -5.03 3.44
N PHE A 13 12.47 -5.54 4.33
CA PHE A 13 11.73 -6.78 4.10
C PHE A 13 10.46 -6.51 3.29
N ASP A 14 9.90 -7.61 2.76
CA ASP A 14 8.60 -7.58 2.09
C ASP A 14 7.51 -6.95 2.98
N PRO A 15 6.62 -6.13 2.41
CA PRO A 15 5.60 -5.43 3.16
C PRO A 15 4.54 -6.43 3.65
N LYS A 16 4.27 -6.46 4.96
CA LYS A 16 3.44 -7.51 5.59
C LYS A 16 2.03 -7.08 5.96
N PHE A 17 1.75 -5.78 5.98
CA PHE A 17 0.49 -5.24 6.49
C PHE A 17 -0.24 -4.43 5.41
N LYS A 18 -1.55 -4.68 5.28
CA LYS A 18 -2.46 -3.93 4.43
C LYS A 18 -3.19 -2.90 5.29
N HIS A 19 -3.08 -1.63 4.92
CA HIS A 19 -3.82 -0.55 5.52
C HIS A 19 -5.08 -0.26 4.70
N GLU A 20 -6.19 -0.02 5.37
CA GLU A 20 -7.48 0.30 4.73
C GLU A 20 -7.57 1.79 4.32
N SER A 21 -6.70 2.65 4.85
CA SER A 21 -6.68 4.08 4.56
C SER A 21 -5.25 4.62 4.36
N LEU A 22 -5.15 5.72 3.61
CA LEU A 22 -3.90 6.45 3.38
C LEU A 22 -3.29 6.92 4.70
N ASP A 23 -4.08 7.60 5.55
CA ASP A 23 -3.65 8.11 6.86
C ASP A 23 -3.01 7.04 7.76
N SER A 24 -3.57 5.83 7.73
CA SER A 24 -3.05 4.69 8.51
C SER A 24 -1.68 4.26 7.98
N ALA A 25 -1.53 4.18 6.65
CA ALA A 25 -0.28 3.82 6.00
C ALA A 25 0.80 4.89 6.17
N GLU A 26 0.47 6.17 6.04
CA GLU A 26 1.41 7.29 6.23
C GLU A 26 1.93 7.36 7.67
N ARG A 27 1.05 7.14 8.66
CA ARG A 27 1.43 7.09 10.06
C ARG A 27 2.45 5.97 10.32
N GLU A 28 2.22 4.81 9.71
CA GLU A 28 3.14 3.68 9.83
C GLU A 28 4.46 3.93 9.11
N ALA A 29 4.43 4.46 7.88
CA ALA A 29 5.62 4.85 7.14
C ALA A 29 6.47 5.87 7.93
N LYS A 30 5.83 6.88 8.52
CA LYS A 30 6.49 7.86 9.39
C LYS A 30 7.10 7.20 10.62
N ARG A 31 6.36 6.33 11.32
CA ARG A 31 6.86 5.60 12.48
C ARG A 31 8.09 4.75 12.13
N LEU A 32 8.06 4.07 10.99
CA LEU A 32 9.16 3.22 10.53
C LEU A 32 10.40 4.04 10.14
N ALA A 33 10.22 5.16 9.43
CA ALA A 33 11.30 6.07 9.07
C ALA A 33 12.00 6.65 10.31
N LEU A 34 11.24 7.06 11.33
CA LEU A 34 11.80 7.56 12.60
C LEU A 34 12.65 6.51 13.31
N ASN A 35 12.26 5.23 13.24
CA ASN A 35 12.97 4.13 13.89
C ASN A 35 14.14 3.58 13.06
N ASN A 36 14.28 3.96 11.79
CA ASN A 36 15.30 3.44 10.88
C ASN A 36 15.93 4.58 10.05
N PRO A 37 16.77 5.43 10.66
CA PRO A 37 17.42 6.55 9.97
C PRO A 37 18.18 6.11 8.71
N GLY A 38 18.07 6.90 7.65
CA GLY A 38 18.73 6.63 6.36
C GLY A 38 17.97 5.67 5.43
N LYS A 39 16.90 5.01 5.91
CA LYS A 39 16.02 4.20 5.06
C LYS A 39 14.82 5.00 4.57
N GLN A 40 14.33 4.64 3.38
CA GLN A 40 13.14 5.23 2.78
C GLN A 40 11.96 4.27 2.88
N PHE A 41 10.80 4.80 3.28
CA PHE A 41 9.55 4.06 3.38
C PHE A 41 8.51 4.75 2.50
N HIS A 42 7.94 4.00 1.56
CA HIS A 42 6.99 4.45 0.57
C HIS A 42 5.61 3.89 0.88
N VAL A 43 4.58 4.72 0.76
CA VAL A 43 3.19 4.27 0.79
C VAL A 43 2.78 3.91 -0.63
N LEU A 44 2.34 2.67 -0.83
CA LEU A 44 1.89 2.15 -2.11
C LEU A 44 0.39 1.88 -2.05
N GLN A 45 -0.35 2.27 -3.07
CA GLN A 45 -1.78 1.94 -3.21
C GLN A 45 -1.97 0.83 -4.24
N SER A 46 -2.79 -0.16 -3.91
CA SER A 46 -3.21 -1.18 -4.86
C SER A 46 -4.12 -0.58 -5.93
N TYR A 47 -3.76 -0.75 -7.20
CA TYR A 47 -4.56 -0.23 -8.31
C TYR A 47 -5.58 -1.25 -8.85
N SER A 48 -5.21 -2.52 -8.92
CA SER A 48 -6.10 -3.59 -9.35
C SER A 48 -5.67 -4.93 -8.80
N THR A 49 -6.65 -5.81 -8.59
CA THR A 49 -6.45 -7.19 -8.18
C THR A 49 -6.89 -8.14 -9.29
N PHE A 50 -6.07 -9.13 -9.59
CA PHE A 50 -6.43 -10.27 -10.44
C PHE A 50 -6.54 -11.50 -9.56
N GLU A 51 -7.66 -12.21 -9.67
CA GLU A 51 -7.92 -13.44 -8.95
C GLU A 51 -8.29 -14.52 -9.97
N GLN A 52 -7.73 -15.73 -9.83
CA GLN A 52 -8.05 -16.88 -10.67
C GLN A 52 -8.82 -17.93 -9.85
N PRO A 53 -10.15 -17.80 -9.73
CA PRO A 53 -11.04 -18.95 -9.70
C PRO A 53 -11.18 -19.55 -11.12
N GLU A 54 -12.06 -20.54 -11.33
CA GLU A 54 -12.29 -21.24 -12.61
C GLU A 54 -12.36 -20.31 -13.86
N LEU A 55 -12.65 -19.01 -13.66
CA LEU A 55 -12.43 -17.90 -14.61
C LEU A 55 -11.69 -16.72 -13.95
N VAL A 56 -10.75 -16.09 -14.66
CA VAL A 56 -9.99 -14.92 -14.16
C VAL A 56 -10.89 -13.70 -14.00
N LYS A 57 -10.90 -13.12 -12.80
CA LYS A 57 -11.62 -11.88 -12.48
C LYS A 57 -10.63 -10.74 -12.21
N ARG A 58 -10.84 -9.59 -12.87
CA ARG A 58 -10.12 -8.34 -12.59
C ARG A 58 -11.00 -7.37 -11.81
N THR A 59 -10.48 -6.86 -10.70
CA THR A 59 -11.11 -5.80 -9.90
C THR A 59 -10.22 -4.56 -9.97
N VAL A 60 -10.76 -3.44 -10.48
CA VAL A 60 -10.09 -2.13 -10.46
C VAL A 60 -10.53 -1.40 -9.19
N HIS A 61 -9.57 -0.82 -8.46
CA HIS A 61 -9.85 -0.11 -7.21
C HIS A 61 -10.14 1.37 -7.50
N ASP A 62 -11.08 1.95 -6.74
CA ASP A 62 -11.49 3.35 -6.93
C ASP A 62 -10.35 4.31 -6.53
N ARG A 63 -10.12 5.36 -7.32
CA ARG A 63 -8.98 6.31 -7.17
C ARG A 63 -9.44 7.65 -6.58
N ASN A 64 -10.25 7.63 -5.54
CA ASN A 64 -10.88 8.87 -5.05
C ASN A 64 -9.94 9.86 -4.34
N ASP A 65 -8.64 9.56 -4.18
CA ASP A 65 -7.70 10.42 -3.44
C ASP A 65 -6.46 10.83 -4.28
N ILE A 66 -6.65 11.34 -5.49
CA ILE A 66 -5.58 12.11 -6.18
C ILE A 66 -5.98 13.59 -6.19
N PRO A 67 -5.68 14.36 -5.13
CA PRO A 67 -5.52 15.79 -5.30
C PRO A 67 -4.22 16.00 -6.09
N PHE A 68 -4.33 16.70 -7.21
CA PHE A 68 -3.24 17.14 -8.05
C PHE A 68 -2.14 17.89 -7.27
#